data_AF-A0A7L4QDP1-F1
#
_entry.id   AF-A0A7L4QDP1-F1
#
_cell.length_a   1.000
_cell.length_b   1.000
_cell.length_c   1.000
_cell.angle_alpha   90.00
_cell.angle_beta   90.00
_cell.angle_gamma   90.00
#
_symmetry.space_group_name_H-M   'P 1'
#
loop_
_entity.id
_entity.type
_entity.pdbx_description
1 polymer ?
#
loop_
_entity_poly.entity_id
_entity_poly.type
_entity_poly.pdbx_seq_one_letter_code
_entity_poly.pdbx_strand_id
1 'polypeptide(L)'
;MKATSGHFVLEENVEYKDLAEVFPEVLITFLQETGQVPEDEDVLRMFIYLNQSELEKNRKPEGYNRKGRMRLVFPLDRKEFYIRGTSKSNEVVRIAEKLSRILKVANINHELEWNRLYLSE
;
A
#
# COMPACT_ATOMS: atom_id res chain seq x y z
N MET A 1 -19.39 2.60 -5.37
CA MET A 1 -18.69 1.54 -6.13
C MET A 1 -18.05 0.57 -5.16
N LYS A 2 -18.01 -0.74 -5.46
CA LYS A 2 -17.29 -1.75 -4.65
C LYS A 2 -16.11 -2.33 -5.44
N ALA A 3 -15.01 -2.66 -4.79
CA ALA A 3 -13.83 -3.28 -5.39
C ALA A 3 -13.22 -4.35 -4.45
N THR A 4 -12.51 -5.32 -5.01
CA THR A 4 -11.69 -6.29 -4.26
C THR A 4 -10.27 -5.77 -4.05
N SER A 5 -9.76 -4.96 -4.96
CA SER A 5 -8.46 -4.29 -4.85
C SER A 5 -8.46 -2.87 -5.41
N GLY A 6 -7.59 -2.03 -4.85
CA GLY A 6 -7.23 -0.72 -5.38
C GLY A 6 -5.72 -0.69 -5.65
N HIS A 7 -5.34 -0.34 -6.87
CA HIS A 7 -3.99 -0.37 -7.41
C HIS A 7 -3.46 1.05 -7.62
N PHE A 8 -2.30 1.33 -7.06
CA PHE A 8 -1.56 2.58 -7.21
C PHE A 8 -0.49 2.34 -8.27
N VAL A 9 -0.80 2.69 -9.50
CA VAL A 9 0.06 2.49 -10.67
C VAL A 9 0.99 3.69 -10.76
N LEU A 10 2.27 3.48 -10.47
CA LEU A 10 3.25 4.57 -10.39
C LEU A 10 3.69 4.99 -11.79
N GLU A 11 3.86 6.30 -12.01
CA GLU A 11 4.40 6.80 -13.28
C GLU A 11 5.85 6.33 -13.50
N GLU A 12 6.32 6.32 -14.75
CA GLU A 12 7.64 5.80 -15.14
C GLU A 12 8.84 6.49 -14.45
N ASN A 13 8.66 7.74 -14.00
CA ASN A 13 9.67 8.52 -13.29
C ASN A 13 9.70 8.29 -11.77
N VAL A 14 8.68 7.68 -11.16
CA VAL A 14 8.61 7.50 -9.69
C VAL A 14 9.41 6.28 -9.23
N GLU A 15 10.47 6.46 -8.47
CA GLU A 15 11.28 5.36 -7.94
C GLU A 15 10.77 4.87 -6.57
N TYR A 16 11.22 3.70 -6.11
CA TYR A 16 10.81 3.21 -4.78
C TYR A 16 11.28 4.16 -3.67
N LYS A 17 12.48 4.74 -3.80
CA LYS A 17 13.01 5.71 -2.83
C LYS A 17 12.11 6.94 -2.65
N ASP A 18 11.32 7.30 -3.67
CA ASP A 18 10.43 8.46 -3.59
C ASP A 18 9.27 8.19 -2.61
N LEU A 19 8.94 6.93 -2.36
CA LEU A 19 7.94 6.54 -1.36
C LEU A 19 8.46 6.58 0.08
N ALA A 20 9.79 6.60 0.30
CA ALA A 20 10.39 6.34 1.61
C ALA A 20 9.90 7.32 2.71
N GLU A 21 9.78 8.60 2.36
CA GLU A 21 9.35 9.65 3.27
C GLU A 21 7.87 9.51 3.67
N VAL A 22 6.99 9.22 2.71
CA VAL A 22 5.53 9.13 2.94
C VAL A 22 5.07 7.75 3.43
N PHE A 23 5.91 6.72 3.28
CA PHE A 23 5.51 5.34 3.58
C PHE A 23 5.03 5.08 5.02
N PRO A 24 5.60 5.68 6.08
CA PRO A 24 5.09 5.51 7.44
C PRO A 24 3.62 5.94 7.55
N GLU A 25 3.25 7.08 6.96
CA GLU A 25 1.88 7.58 6.97
C GLU A 25 0.95 6.65 6.19
N VAL A 26 1.39 6.14 5.04
CA VAL A 26 0.65 5.14 4.24
C VAL A 26 0.39 3.88 5.05
N LEU A 27 1.43 3.32 5.70
CA LEU A 27 1.32 2.09 6.46
C LEU A 27 0.44 2.27 7.70
N ILE A 28 0.68 3.32 8.50
CA ILE A 28 -0.10 3.61 9.71
C ILE A 28 -1.57 3.83 9.34
N THR A 29 -1.85 4.63 8.31
CA THR A 29 -3.21 4.87 7.83
C THR A 29 -3.87 3.57 7.39
N PHE A 30 -3.17 2.73 6.62
CA PHE A 30 -3.69 1.44 6.19
C PHE A 30 -4.04 0.54 7.39
N LEU A 31 -3.15 0.42 8.37
CA LEU A 31 -3.36 -0.43 9.54
C LEU A 31 -4.50 0.09 10.43
N GLN A 32 -4.60 1.40 10.64
CA GLN A 32 -5.70 2.01 11.40
C GLN A 32 -7.05 1.78 10.70
N GLU A 33 -7.13 2.06 9.40
CA GLU A 33 -8.38 1.93 8.64
C GLU A 33 -8.86 0.48 8.51
N THR A 34 -7.95 -0.48 8.58
CA THR A 34 -8.27 -1.92 8.51
C THR A 34 -8.46 -2.57 9.88
N GLY A 35 -8.13 -1.87 10.97
CA GLY A 35 -8.11 -2.43 12.32
C GLY A 35 -7.00 -3.47 12.51
N GLN A 36 -5.87 -3.30 11.83
CA GLN A 36 -4.71 -4.21 11.84
C GLN A 36 -3.48 -3.61 12.52
N VAL A 37 -3.64 -2.51 13.27
CA VAL A 37 -2.55 -1.93 14.08
C VAL A 37 -2.08 -2.96 15.12
N PRO A 38 -0.78 -3.31 15.17
CA PRO A 38 -0.25 -4.16 16.23
C PRO A 38 -0.50 -3.56 17.61
N GLU A 39 -0.78 -4.41 18.60
CA GLU A 39 -0.93 -3.95 20.00
C GLU A 39 0.42 -3.46 20.58
N ASP A 40 1.51 -4.07 20.13
CA ASP A 40 2.87 -3.72 20.50
C ASP A 40 3.43 -2.64 19.56
N GLU A 41 3.77 -1.48 20.12
CA GLU A 41 4.32 -0.35 19.39
C GLU A 41 5.68 -0.66 18.77
N ASP A 42 6.51 -1.49 19.41
CA ASP A 42 7.82 -1.87 18.87
C ASP A 42 7.66 -2.75 17.62
N VAL A 43 6.61 -3.56 17.56
CA VAL A 43 6.25 -4.33 16.35
C VAL A 43 5.83 -3.40 15.21
N LEU A 44 5.04 -2.36 15.50
CA LEU A 44 4.68 -1.35 14.49
C LEU A 44 5.93 -0.61 13.97
N ARG A 45 6.79 -0.16 14.88
CA ARG A 45 8.06 0.52 14.54
C ARG A 45 8.96 -0.37 13.69
N MET A 46 9.04 -1.66 14.01
CA MET A 46 9.77 -2.64 13.21
C MET A 46 9.22 -2.75 11.79
N PHE A 47 7.89 -2.82 11.59
CA PHE A 47 7.31 -2.86 10.24
C PHE A 47 7.60 -1.60 9.43
N ILE A 48 7.54 -0.43 10.06
CA ILE A 48 7.89 0.83 9.41
C ILE A 48 9.36 0.80 8.99
N TYR A 49 10.25 0.47 9.93
CA TYR A 49 11.70 0.44 9.68
C TYR A 49 12.09 -0.51 8.55
N LEU A 50 11.57 -1.75 8.55
CA LEU A 50 11.90 -2.74 7.52
C LEU A 50 11.51 -2.27 6.12
N ASN A 51 10.32 -1.68 5.97
CA ASN A 51 9.86 -1.19 4.68
C ASN A 51 10.60 0.07 4.25
N GLN A 52 10.79 1.05 5.14
CA GLN A 52 11.53 2.27 4.83
C GLN A 52 12.97 1.97 4.43
N SER A 53 13.66 1.07 5.13
CA SER A 53 15.04 0.72 4.80
C SER A 53 15.20 0.11 3.40
N GLU A 54 14.18 -0.62 2.91
CA GLU A 54 14.17 -1.10 1.53
C GLU A 54 13.91 0.05 0.54
N LEU A 55 12.92 0.90 0.82
CA LEU A 55 12.59 2.05 -0.02
C LEU A 55 13.78 3.00 -0.16
N GLU A 56 14.45 3.35 0.93
CA GLU A 56 15.65 4.22 0.93
C GLU A 56 16.78 3.66 0.05
N LYS A 57 16.89 2.33 -0.05
CA LYS A 57 17.85 1.65 -0.94
C LYS A 57 17.34 1.50 -2.37
N ASN A 58 16.22 2.14 -2.70
CA ASN A 58 15.48 2.00 -3.94
C ASN A 58 15.09 0.54 -4.26
N ARG A 59 14.76 -0.23 -3.21
CA ARG A 59 14.36 -1.64 -3.32
C ARG A 59 12.89 -1.81 -2.98
N LYS A 60 12.32 -2.88 -3.54
CA LYS A 60 10.92 -3.25 -3.32
C LYS A 60 10.69 -3.58 -1.84
N PRO A 61 9.76 -2.89 -1.15
CA PRO A 61 9.44 -3.21 0.24
C PRO A 61 8.55 -4.47 0.34
N GLU A 62 8.28 -4.91 1.57
CA GLU A 62 7.34 -6.01 1.85
C GLU A 62 5.88 -5.53 1.74
N GLY A 63 5.62 -4.27 2.12
CA GLY A 63 4.29 -3.76 2.42
C GLY A 63 3.77 -4.30 3.74
N TYR A 64 2.51 -4.75 3.72
CA TYR A 64 1.88 -5.51 4.79
C TYR A 64 1.12 -6.70 4.19
N ASN A 65 1.88 -7.67 3.67
CA ASN A 65 1.35 -8.85 2.98
C ASN A 65 1.11 -10.04 3.94
N ARG A 66 0.28 -9.82 4.96
CA ARG A 66 0.00 -10.81 6.01
C ARG A 66 -1.43 -11.31 5.96
N LYS A 67 -1.71 -12.45 6.60
CA LYS A 67 -3.11 -12.89 6.79
C LYS A 67 -3.82 -11.84 7.65
N GLY A 68 -5.03 -11.45 7.24
CA GLY A 68 -5.77 -10.37 7.88
C GLY A 68 -6.93 -9.91 6.99
N ARG A 69 -7.58 -8.82 7.39
CA ARG A 69 -8.74 -8.24 6.71
C ARG A 69 -8.37 -7.72 5.31
N MET A 70 -7.24 -7.04 5.20
CA MET A 70 -6.67 -6.57 3.95
C MET A 70 -5.15 -6.75 3.95
N ARG A 71 -4.58 -6.70 2.74
CA ARG A 71 -3.15 -6.74 2.50
C ARG A 71 -2.72 -5.50 1.75
N LEU A 72 -1.56 -4.96 2.08
CA LEU A 72 -0.83 -3.98 1.28
C LEU A 72 0.33 -4.71 0.60
N VAL A 73 0.36 -4.73 -0.73
CA VAL A 73 1.26 -5.62 -1.49
C VAL A 73 2.04 -4.85 -2.54
N PHE A 74 3.35 -5.12 -2.59
CA PHE A 74 4.27 -4.67 -3.64
C PHE A 74 4.64 -5.88 -4.53
N PRO A 75 4.07 -6.00 -5.75
CA PRO A 75 4.39 -7.06 -6.71
C PRO A 75 5.82 -6.97 -7.24
N LEU A 76 6.38 -8.10 -7.69
CA LEU A 76 7.77 -8.19 -8.16
C LEU A 76 8.01 -7.49 -9.50
N ASP A 77 7.09 -7.67 -10.46
CA ASP A 77 7.36 -7.37 -11.87
C ASP A 77 6.56 -6.15 -12.39
N ARG A 78 6.01 -5.35 -11.48
CA ARG A 78 5.13 -4.24 -11.84
C ARG A 78 5.44 -3.01 -11.02
N LYS A 79 5.44 -1.87 -11.69
CA LYS A 79 5.62 -0.55 -11.07
C LYS A 79 4.32 -0.06 -10.44
N GLU A 80 3.79 -0.85 -9.54
CA GLU A 80 2.56 -0.57 -8.80
C GLU A 80 2.67 -1.10 -7.38
N PHE A 81 1.76 -0.68 -6.52
CA PHE A 81 1.41 -1.43 -5.32
C PHE A 81 -0.11 -1.43 -5.17
N TYR A 82 -0.66 -2.30 -4.35
CA TYR A 82 -2.10 -2.38 -4.20
C TYR A 82 -2.53 -2.76 -2.79
N ILE A 83 -3.74 -2.36 -2.43
CA ILE A 83 -4.45 -2.97 -1.31
C ILE A 83 -5.44 -4.01 -1.84
N ARG A 84 -5.55 -5.14 -1.13
CA ARG A 84 -6.48 -6.23 -1.48
C ARG A 84 -7.27 -6.65 -0.25
N GLY A 85 -8.59 -6.58 -0.35
CA GLY A 85 -9.51 -7.16 0.62
C GLY A 85 -9.81 -8.63 0.33
N THR A 86 -10.45 -9.29 1.29
CA THR A 86 -10.91 -10.69 1.14
C THR A 86 -12.13 -10.83 0.21
N SER A 87 -12.93 -9.77 0.06
CA SER A 87 -14.11 -9.73 -0.81
C SER A 87 -14.36 -8.32 -1.35
N LYS A 88 -15.29 -8.19 -2.30
CA LYS A 88 -15.62 -6.92 -2.95
C LYS A 88 -16.36 -6.00 -1.98
N SER A 89 -15.78 -4.86 -1.62
CA SER A 89 -16.37 -3.94 -0.62
C SER A 89 -16.22 -2.46 -1.00
N ASN A 90 -17.09 -1.62 -0.43
CA ASN A 90 -16.94 -0.16 -0.50
C ASN A 90 -15.75 0.31 0.35
N GLU A 91 -15.36 -0.49 1.36
CA GLU A 91 -14.26 -0.18 2.25
C GLU A 91 -12.92 -0.18 1.51
N VAL A 92 -12.66 -1.16 0.64
CA VAL A 92 -11.45 -1.17 -0.21
C VAL A 92 -11.34 0.12 -1.00
N VAL A 93 -12.46 0.58 -1.59
CA VAL A 93 -12.50 1.84 -2.36
C VAL A 93 -12.16 3.03 -1.47
N ARG A 94 -12.84 3.17 -0.33
CA ARG A 94 -12.62 4.27 0.62
C ARG A 94 -11.17 4.34 1.12
N ILE A 95 -10.59 3.19 1.48
CA ILE A 95 -9.21 3.13 1.98
C ILE A 95 -8.24 3.46 0.86
N ALA A 96 -8.42 2.90 -0.34
CA ALA A 96 -7.52 3.18 -1.46
C ALA A 96 -7.56 4.66 -1.88
N GLU A 97 -8.74 5.29 -1.91
CA GLU A 97 -8.87 6.73 -2.18
C GLU A 97 -8.18 7.57 -1.10
N LYS A 98 -8.27 7.17 0.18
CA LYS A 98 -7.58 7.85 1.29
C LYS A 98 -6.06 7.77 1.11
N LEU A 99 -5.53 6.58 0.83
CA LEU A 99 -4.09 6.40 0.58
C LEU A 99 -3.63 7.15 -0.68
N SER A 100 -4.44 7.19 -1.73
CA SER A 100 -4.14 7.96 -2.95
C SER A 100 -4.01 9.45 -2.64
N ARG A 101 -4.85 9.98 -1.76
CA ARG A 101 -4.75 11.37 -1.31
C ARG A 101 -3.43 11.65 -0.58
N ILE A 102 -3.00 10.76 0.32
CA ILE A 102 -1.72 10.88 1.04
C ILE A 102 -0.55 10.94 0.06
N LEU A 103 -0.52 10.01 -0.90
CA LEU A 103 0.50 9.97 -1.96
C LEU A 103 0.50 11.25 -2.81
N LYS A 104 -0.67 11.78 -3.19
CA LYS A 104 -0.77 13.03 -3.96
C LYS A 104 -0.26 14.24 -3.18
N VAL A 105 -0.54 14.32 -1.87
CA VAL A 105 0.00 15.39 -1.01
C VAL A 105 1.51 15.33 -0.94
N ALA A 106 2.09 14.13 -0.95
CA ALA A 106 3.53 13.90 -1.02
C ALA A 106 4.13 14.00 -2.44
N ASN A 107 3.36 14.47 -3.44
CA ASN A 107 3.78 14.59 -4.84
C ASN A 107 4.23 13.27 -5.49
N ILE A 108 3.67 12.14 -5.03
CA ILE A 108 3.88 10.84 -5.68
C ILE A 108 2.88 10.69 -6.81
N ASN A 109 3.35 10.80 -8.05
CA ASN A 109 2.51 10.64 -9.23
C ASN A 109 2.07 9.18 -9.42
N HIS A 110 0.77 8.97 -9.51
CA HIS A 110 0.19 7.65 -9.71
C HIS A 110 -1.25 7.73 -10.24
N GLU A 111 -1.68 6.66 -10.89
CA GLU A 111 -3.08 6.40 -11.19
C GLU A 111 -3.68 5.42 -10.17
N LEU A 112 -4.97 5.61 -9.84
CA LEU A 112 -5.71 4.70 -8.98
C LEU A 112 -6.66 3.86 -9.83
N GLU A 113 -6.38 2.56 -9.94
CA GLU A 113 -7.16 1.61 -10.72
C GLU A 113 -7.80 0.52 -9.83
N TRP A 114 -8.90 -0.07 -10.29
CA TRP A 114 -9.70 -1.03 -9.51
C TRP A 114 -9.63 -2.43 -10.10
N ASN A 115 -9.48 -3.45 -9.25
CA ASN A 115 -9.57 -4.87 -9.62
C ASN A 115 -8.60 -5.30 -10.76
N ARG A 116 -7.39 -4.74 -10.85
CA ARG A 116 -6.37 -5.15 -11.84
C ARG A 116 -5.64 -6.45 -11.51
N LEU A 117 -6.05 -7.15 -10.45
CA LEU A 117 -5.56 -8.50 -10.20
C LEU A 117 -6.10 -9.39 -11.32
N TYR A 118 -5.28 -9.60 -12.35
CA TYR A 118 -5.55 -10.67 -13.31
C TYR A 118 -5.60 -11.98 -12.53
N LEU A 119 -6.65 -12.76 -12.75
CA LEU A 119 -6.72 -14.14 -12.30
C LEU A 119 -5.49 -14.85 -12.88
N SER A 120 -4.44 -15.00 -12.09
CA SER A 120 -3.66 -16.22 -12.18
C SER A 120 -4.60 -17.30 -11.67
N GLU A 121 -5.25 -18.00 -12.61
CA GLU A 121 -5.96 -19.25 -12.34
C GLU A 121 -5.06 -20.23 -11.57
#